data_AF-A0A291B6B8-F1
#
_entry.id   AF-A0A291B6B8-F1
#
_cell.length_a   1.000
_cell.length_b   1.000
_cell.length_c   1.000
_cell.angle_alpha   90.00
_cell.angle_beta   90.00
_cell.angle_gamma   90.00
#
_symmetry.space_group_name_H-M   'P 1'
#
loop_
_entity.id
_entity.type
_entity.pdbx_description
1 polymer ?
#
loop_
_entity_poly.entity_id
_entity_poly.type
_entity_poly.pdbx_seq_one_letter_code
_entity_poly.pdbx_strand_id
1 'polypeptide(L)'
;SADILFITATPIPRTLEQILYGNMDRITLKDKPACRLPVKTSIVKVCMIDDLCKRLKNMISREHKIYWICPYIEGSEDNEVASVEERFEFLKNMFGNNIVGVS
;
A
#
# COMPACT_ATOMS: atom_id res chain seq x y z
N SER A 1 41.07 -2.71 1.94
CA SER A 1 40.08 -2.09 1.03
C SER A 1 38.74 -2.74 1.30
N ALA A 2 37.65 -1.99 1.39
CA ALA A 2 36.32 -2.52 1.65
C ALA A 2 35.39 -2.11 0.50
N ASP A 3 34.66 -3.07 -0.05
CA ASP A 3 33.69 -2.84 -1.11
C ASP A 3 32.31 -2.55 -0.48
N ILE A 4 31.58 -1.56 -1.01
CA ILE A 4 30.27 -1.12 -0.51
C ILE A 4 29.22 -1.30 -1.61
N LEU A 5 28.08 -1.92 -1.26
CA LEU A 5 26.95 -2.14 -2.17
C LEU A 5 25.67 -1.52 -1.59
N PHE A 6 25.05 -0.62 -2.36
CA PHE A 6 23.73 -0.06 -2.07
C PHE A 6 22.66 -0.71 -2.95
N ILE A 7 21.52 -1.06 -2.35
CA ILE A 7 20.35 -1.64 -3.05
C ILE A 7 19.12 -0.82 -2.69
N THR A 8 18.38 -0.34 -3.70
CA THR A 8 17.08 0.33 -3.53
C THR A 8 16.01 -0.33 -4.39
N ALA A 9 14.80 -0.47 -3.84
CA ALA A 9 13.64 -0.97 -4.57
C ALA A 9 12.89 0.15 -5.32
N THR A 10 13.00 1.39 -4.85
CA THR A 10 12.38 2.56 -5.48
C THR A 10 13.38 3.22 -6.42
N PRO A 11 13.01 3.51 -7.68
CA PRO A 11 13.84 4.34 -8.55
C PRO A 11 14.01 5.73 -7.91
N ILE A 12 15.20 6.05 -7.44
CA ILE A 12 15.53 7.36 -6.89
C ILE A 12 15.49 8.39 -8.04
N PRO A 13 14.97 9.60 -7.82
CA PRO A 13 15.05 10.67 -8.81
C PRO A 13 16.49 10.90 -9.26
N ARG A 14 16.70 10.88 -10.57
CA ARG A 14 18.03 10.85 -11.20
C ARG A 14 18.99 11.93 -10.72
N THR A 15 18.49 13.13 -10.43
CA THR A 15 19.30 14.25 -9.95
C THR A 15 19.79 14.04 -8.51
N LEU A 16 18.95 13.48 -7.63
CA LEU A 16 19.32 13.20 -6.24
C LEU A 16 20.35 12.06 -6.17
N GLU A 17 20.21 11.07 -7.05
CA GLU A 17 21.14 9.96 -7.20
C GLU A 17 22.57 10.45 -7.53
N GLN A 18 22.72 11.41 -8.44
CA GLN A 18 24.03 11.96 -8.80
C GLN A 18 24.72 12.70 -7.65
N ILE A 19 23.95 13.39 -6.79
CA ILE A 19 24.49 14.12 -5.65
C ILE A 19 24.91 13.16 -4.54
N LEU A 20 24.09 12.15 -4.24
CA LEU A 20 24.32 11.22 -3.13
C LEU A 20 25.33 10.12 -3.46
N TYR A 21 25.34 9.64 -4.70
CA TYR A 21 26.10 8.45 -5.09
C TYR A 21 27.20 8.74 -6.12
N GLY A 22 27.32 9.99 -6.57
CA GLY A 22 28.47 10.50 -7.32
C GLY A 22 28.91 9.58 -8.47
N ASN A 23 30.10 8.99 -8.32
CA ASN A 23 30.77 8.14 -9.30
C ASN A 23 30.60 6.63 -9.05
N MET A 24 29.61 6.19 -8.27
CA MET A 24 29.36 4.75 -8.09
C MET A 24 28.73 4.14 -9.35
N ASP A 25 29.27 3.01 -9.79
CA ASP A 25 28.69 2.25 -10.90
C ASP A 25 27.31 1.69 -10.54
N ARG A 26 26.36 1.87 -11.44
CA ARG A 26 24.95 1.54 -11.22
C ARG A 26 24.51 0.33 -12.03
N ILE A 27 23.88 -0.63 -11.35
CA ILE A 27 23.15 -1.74 -11.98
C ILE A 27 21.65 -1.53 -11.77
N THR A 28 20.86 -1.53 -12.84
CA THR A 28 19.38 -1.45 -12.75
C THR A 28 18.76 -2.77 -13.17
N LEU A 29 18.04 -3.41 -12.25
CA LEU A 29 17.24 -4.60 -12.53
C LEU A 29 15.87 -4.16 -13.07
N LYS A 30 15.71 -4.13 -14.40
CA LYS A 30 14.46 -3.70 -15.06
C LYS A 30 13.45 -4.84 -15.22
N ASP A 31 13.94 -6.08 -15.24
CA ASP A 31 13.09 -7.25 -15.42
C ASP A 31 12.35 -7.57 -14.14
N LYS A 32 11.03 -7.71 -14.25
CA LYS A 32 10.20 -8.21 -13.15
C LYS A 32 10.46 -9.72 -13.03
N PRO A 33 10.47 -10.28 -11.81
CA PRO A 33 10.51 -11.72 -11.64
C PRO A 33 9.38 -12.37 -12.45
N ALA A 34 9.70 -13.47 -13.13
CA ALA A 34 8.77 -14.21 -13.96
C ALA A 34 7.50 -14.58 -13.17
N CYS A 35 6.35 -14.60 -13.83
CA CYS A 35 5.03 -14.95 -13.26
C CYS A 35 4.35 -13.91 -12.34
N ARG A 36 4.58 -12.59 -12.52
CA ARG A 36 3.70 -11.59 -11.89
C ARG A 36 2.44 -11.34 -12.75
N LEU A 37 1.26 -11.65 -12.22
CA LEU A 37 -0.02 -11.29 -12.85
C LEU A 37 -0.21 -9.75 -12.89
N PRO A 38 -0.84 -9.21 -13.93
CA PRO A 38 -1.12 -7.77 -13.99
C PRO A 38 -2.08 -7.36 -12.86
N VAL A 39 -1.77 -6.24 -12.21
CA VAL A 39 -2.62 -5.66 -11.16
C VAL A 39 -3.84 -5.04 -11.82
N LYS A 40 -5.05 -5.40 -11.37
CA LYS A 40 -6.29 -4.72 -11.76
C LYS A 40 -6.46 -3.49 -10.88
N THR A 41 -6.44 -2.31 -11.49
CA THR A 41 -6.63 -1.03 -10.81
C THR A 41 -8.02 -0.49 -11.08
N SER A 42 -8.67 0.10 -10.08
CA SER A 42 -10.01 0.70 -10.23
C SER A 42 -10.15 1.90 -9.30
N ILE A 43 -10.92 2.89 -9.73
CA ILE A 43 -11.30 4.05 -8.92
C ILE A 43 -12.72 3.82 -8.41
N VAL A 44 -12.92 3.95 -7.10
CA VAL A 44 -14.21 3.72 -6.45
C VAL A 44 -14.57 4.96 -5.65
N LYS A 45 -15.83 5.42 -5.75
CA LYS A 45 -16.32 6.55 -4.97
C LYS A 45 -16.51 6.13 -3.50
N VAL A 46 -16.29 7.06 -2.58
CA VAL A 46 -16.46 6.83 -1.14
C VAL A 46 -17.88 6.35 -0.80
N CYS A 47 -18.91 6.82 -1.50
CA CYS A 47 -20.29 6.37 -1.29
C CYS A 47 -20.53 4.89 -1.63
N MET A 48 -19.62 4.22 -2.33
CA MET A 48 -19.74 2.81 -2.71
C MET A 48 -18.98 1.88 -1.76
N ILE A 49 -18.53 2.38 -0.61
CA ILE A 49 -17.66 1.65 0.31
C ILE A 49 -18.33 0.39 0.87
N ASP A 50 -19.63 0.42 1.09
CA ASP A 50 -20.38 -0.74 1.55
C ASP A 50 -20.39 -1.86 0.50
N ASP A 51 -20.55 -1.50 -0.78
CA ASP A 51 -20.49 -2.47 -1.87
C ASP A 51 -19.07 -3.00 -2.09
N LEU A 52 -18.05 -2.16 -1.90
CA LEU A 52 -16.67 -2.62 -1.85
C LEU A 52 -16.47 -3.62 -0.71
N CYS A 53 -16.97 -3.32 0.50
CA CYS A 53 -16.85 -4.21 1.65
C CYS A 53 -17.55 -5.56 1.42
N LYS A 54 -18.72 -5.58 0.77
CA LYS A 54 -19.38 -6.85 0.35
C LYS A 54 -18.48 -7.70 -0.56
N ARG A 55 -17.79 -7.08 -1.51
CA ARG A 55 -16.83 -7.77 -2.39
C ARG A 55 -15.61 -8.28 -1.62
N LEU A 56 -15.06 -7.46 -0.73
CA LEU A 56 -13.93 -7.83 0.12
C LEU A 56 -14.27 -9.01 1.02
N LYS A 57 -15.50 -9.09 1.55
CA LYS A 57 -15.96 -10.22 2.37
C LYS A 57 -15.81 -11.56 1.65
N ASN A 58 -16.13 -11.60 0.35
CA ASN A 58 -15.95 -12.79 -0.49
C ASN A 58 -14.48 -13.12 -0.79
N MET A 59 -13.59 -12.13 -0.74
CA MET A 59 -12.15 -12.36 -0.90
C MET A 59 -11.53 -12.89 0.40
N ILE A 60 -11.94 -12.33 1.54
CA ILE A 60 -11.51 -12.77 2.87
C ILE A 60 -11.92 -14.23 3.10
N SER A 61 -13.13 -14.62 2.70
CA SER A 61 -13.58 -16.01 2.83
C SER A 61 -12.79 -17.01 1.97
N ARG A 62 -12.01 -16.52 1.00
CA ARG A 62 -11.06 -17.29 0.19
C ARG A 62 -9.62 -17.17 0.70
N GLU A 63 -9.45 -16.76 1.96
CA GLU A 63 -8.16 -16.58 2.64
C GLU A 63 -7.23 -15.54 1.98
N HIS A 64 -7.79 -14.63 1.18
CA HIS A 64 -7.02 -13.51 0.66
C HIS A 64 -6.82 -12.42 1.71
N LYS A 65 -5.61 -11.87 1.77
CA LYS A 65 -5.26 -10.74 2.63
C LYS A 65 -5.51 -9.42 1.90
N ILE A 66 -5.97 -8.42 2.65
CA ILE A 66 -6.28 -7.08 2.14
C ILE A 66 -5.51 -6.06 2.96
N TYR A 67 -4.91 -5.09 2.27
CA TYR A 67 -4.35 -3.90 2.90
C TYR A 67 -5.30 -2.73 2.67
N TRP A 68 -5.65 -2.04 3.75
CA TRP A 68 -6.39 -0.79 3.73
C TRP A 68 -5.49 0.32 4.27
N ILE A 69 -5.19 1.33 3.45
CA ILE A 69 -4.27 2.39 3.81
C ILE A 69 -5.09 3.64 4.16
N CYS A 70 -4.95 4.12 5.40
CA CYS A 70 -5.47 5.41 5.81
C CYS A 70 -4.30 6.39 5.93
N PRO A 71 -4.35 7.55 5.25
CA PRO A 71 -3.22 8.49 5.24
C PRO A 71 -3.08 9.31 6.53
N TYR A 72 -4.15 9.41 7.32
CA TYR A 72 -4.16 10.19 8.55
C TYR A 72 -4.46 9.31 9.77
N ILE A 73 -3.71 9.54 10.84
CA ILE A 73 -3.96 8.94 12.15
C ILE A 73 -5.18 9.64 12.75
N GLU A 74 -5.13 10.96 12.89
CA GLU A 74 -6.26 11.78 13.34
C GLU A 74 -7.15 12.20 12.15
N GLY A 75 -8.39 12.61 12.39
CA GLY A 75 -9.30 13.05 11.31
C GLY A 75 -8.74 14.24 10.51
N SER A 76 -9.08 14.32 9.22
CA SER A 76 -8.71 15.48 8.39
C SER A 76 -9.56 16.71 8.73
N GLU A 77 -9.00 17.92 8.68
CA GLU A 77 -9.73 19.19 8.91
C GLU A 77 -11.00 19.32 8.05
N ASP A 78 -10.95 18.81 6.81
CA ASP A 78 -12.06 18.86 5.85
C ASP A 78 -13.04 17.66 5.95
N ASN A 79 -12.85 16.73 6.89
CA ASN A 79 -13.62 15.48 7.06
C ASN A 79 -13.78 14.61 5.78
N GLU A 80 -12.99 14.84 4.74
CA GLU A 80 -13.09 14.07 3.49
C GLU A 80 -12.55 12.65 3.63
N VAL A 81 -11.63 12.44 4.58
CA VAL A 81 -10.94 11.16 4.79
C VAL A 81 -11.10 10.70 6.23
N ALA A 82 -11.65 9.50 6.39
CA ALA A 82 -11.81 8.86 7.69
C ALA A 82 -10.45 8.56 8.34
N SER A 83 -10.38 8.73 9.66
CA SER A 83 -9.18 8.41 10.47
C SER A 83 -8.91 6.89 10.47
N VAL A 84 -7.72 6.49 10.93
CA VAL A 84 -7.39 5.06 11.11
C VAL A 84 -8.37 4.41 12.08
N GLU A 85 -8.68 5.05 13.20
CA GLU A 85 -9.53 4.52 14.26
C GLU A 85 -10.99 4.39 13.79
N GLU A 86 -11.51 5.44 13.14
CA GLU A 86 -12.86 5.42 12.56
C GLU A 86 -12.99 4.30 11.53
N ARG A 87 -12.00 4.17 10.64
CA ARG A 87 -11.97 3.12 9.63
C ARG A 87 -11.86 1.75 10.26
N PHE A 88 -11.02 1.60 11.29
CA PHE A 88 -10.83 0.35 11.99
C PHE A 88 -12.12 -0.15 12.61
N GLU A 89 -12.82 0.69 13.38
CA GLU A 89 -14.09 0.33 14.00
C GLU A 89 -15.18 0.03 12.94
N PHE A 90 -15.24 0.81 11.86
CA PHE A 90 -16.13 0.52 10.73
C PHE A 90 -15.87 -0.88 10.12
N LEU A 91 -14.61 -1.20 9.80
CA LEU A 91 -14.26 -2.49 9.19
C LEU A 91 -14.45 -3.65 10.16
N LYS A 92 -14.17 -3.44 11.45
CA LYS A 92 -14.38 -4.42 12.51
C LYS A 92 -15.86 -4.76 12.70
N ASN A 93 -16.75 -3.77 12.62
CA ASN A 93 -18.19 -4.01 12.61
C ASN A 93 -18.66 -4.79 11.37
N MET A 94 -18.01 -4.59 10.22
CA MET A 94 -18.36 -5.26 8.96
C MET A 94 -17.83 -6.70 8.84
N PHE A 95 -16.61 -6.96 9.34
CA PHE A 95 -15.89 -8.22 9.14
C PHE A 95 -15.69 -9.03 10.43
N GLY A 96 -15.77 -8.41 11.61
CA GLY A 96 -15.59 -9.05 12.91
C GLY A 96 -14.19 -8.86 13.52
N ASN A 97 -14.12 -9.01 14.85
CA ASN A 97 -12.94 -8.65 15.67
C ASN A 97 -11.64 -9.39 15.34
N ASN A 98 -11.72 -10.59 14.79
CA ASN A 98 -10.54 -11.42 14.55
C ASN A 98 -10.00 -11.31 13.11
N ILE A 99 -10.66 -10.53 12.25
CA ILE A 99 -10.30 -10.38 10.84
C ILE A 99 -9.50 -9.11 10.58
N VAL A 100 -9.76 -8.06 11.37
CA VAL A 100 -9.18 -6.72 11.16
C VAL A 100 -8.14 -6.44 12.24
N GLY A 101 -6.95 -6.01 11.83
CA GLY A 101 -5.90 -5.51 12.71
C GLY A 101 -5.38 -4.16 12.23
N VAL A 102 -4.87 -3.36 13.16
CA VAL A 102 -4.09 -2.15 12.88
C VAL A 102 -2.63 -2.49 13.14
N SER A 103 -1.74 -2.01 12.26
CA SER A 103 -0.29 -2.14 12.40
C SER A 103 0.35 -0.78 12.58
#